data_AF-A0A925UV82-F1
#
_entry.id   AF-A0A925UV82-F1
#
_cell.length_a   1.000
_cell.length_b   1.000
_cell.length_c   1.000
_cell.angle_alpha   90.00
_cell.angle_beta   90.00
_cell.angle_gamma   90.00
#
_symmetry.space_group_name_H-M   'P 1'
#
loop_
_entity.id
_entity.type
_entity.pdbx_description
1 polymer ?
#
loop_
_entity_poly.entity_id
_entity_poly.type
_entity_poly.pdbx_seq_one_letter_code
_entity_poly.pdbx_strand_id
1 'polypeptide(L)'
;MGRSLGGAAGKDLDCFSQLGWIKPPDATFLDGIQQGFAWLNDLESNGKGWKPSDEKIKITEPGDNDGDWHEAKKKLHETLHPKDENEALLTPATFTVNREEWHHSRGIEFFVDYETMSGLNDDFSLLPKMNGKPMIFMIGCGHEEDGKFEFYVWTAENESPAEEKRVIEGWLDHMEEVRQRLAKDCDRPFIYHWTPHEVRSTNEAADRHGMDVWRDLPWYDLYDKLMKANAAKVRGTTSLSIKPVAKTLYADGKIGTVWGDSPVGDGTAAMCAAWHCYLQAAKKGISTREIALENGTPLIEEVEAYNLVDCKAMWEILRFVRVVH
;
A
#
# COMPACT_ATOMS: atom_id res chain seq x y z
N MET A 1 52.24 -50.99 -12.02
CA MET A 1 50.89 -50.65 -12.52
C MET A 1 50.08 -50.13 -11.34
N GLY A 2 50.16 -48.81 -11.10
CA GLY A 2 49.44 -48.15 -10.01
C GLY A 2 48.02 -47.80 -10.43
N ARG A 3 47.03 -48.14 -9.59
CA ARG A 3 45.65 -47.68 -9.73
C ARG A 3 45.53 -46.28 -9.15
N SER A 4 45.15 -45.32 -9.99
CA SER A 4 44.74 -43.99 -9.59
C SER A 4 43.24 -44.00 -9.32
N LEU A 5 42.84 -43.59 -8.11
CA LEU A 5 41.49 -43.28 -7.70
C LEU A 5 41.14 -41.89 -8.25
N GLY A 6 40.26 -41.82 -9.25
CA GLY A 6 39.68 -40.56 -9.72
C GLY A 6 38.52 -40.15 -8.80
N GLY A 7 38.81 -39.29 -7.83
CA GLY A 7 37.81 -38.66 -6.98
C GLY A 7 36.95 -37.68 -7.78
N ALA A 8 35.63 -37.85 -7.70
CA ALA A 8 34.68 -36.82 -8.07
C ALA A 8 34.78 -35.69 -7.05
N ALA A 9 35.48 -34.61 -7.43
CA ALA A 9 35.47 -33.37 -6.67
C ALA A 9 34.08 -32.74 -6.82
N GLY A 10 33.29 -32.76 -5.72
CA GLY A 10 32.14 -31.89 -5.59
C GLY A 10 32.62 -30.45 -5.72
N LYS A 11 32.07 -29.72 -6.70
CA LYS A 11 32.17 -28.27 -6.69
C LYS A 11 31.35 -27.79 -5.52
N ASP A 12 32.02 -27.27 -4.50
CA ASP A 12 31.40 -26.41 -3.49
C ASP A 12 30.78 -25.22 -4.23
N LEU A 13 29.48 -25.35 -4.54
CA LEU A 13 28.66 -24.25 -5.00
C LEU A 13 28.35 -23.41 -3.77
N ASP A 14 29.04 -22.27 -3.63
CA ASP A 14 28.71 -21.30 -2.59
C ASP A 14 27.26 -20.81 -2.75
N CYS A 15 26.72 -20.21 -1.70
CA CYS A 15 25.34 -19.70 -1.71
C CYS A 15 25.08 -18.68 -2.84
N PHE A 16 26.10 -17.96 -3.32
CA PHE A 16 25.95 -16.98 -4.40
C PHE A 16 25.75 -17.64 -5.77
N SER A 17 26.38 -18.79 -6.00
CA SER A 17 26.19 -19.58 -7.21
C SER A 17 24.80 -20.21 -7.32
N GLN A 18 24.10 -20.40 -6.20
CA GLN A 18 22.70 -20.84 -6.16
C GLN A 18 21.71 -19.68 -6.30
N LEU A 19 22.11 -18.46 -5.93
CA LEU A 19 21.23 -17.29 -5.94
C LEU A 19 21.02 -16.69 -7.33
N GLY A 20 21.81 -17.03 -8.35
CA GLY A 20 21.55 -16.68 -9.77
C GLY A 20 21.37 -15.19 -10.11
N TRP A 21 21.57 -14.26 -9.17
CA TRP A 21 20.94 -12.93 -9.21
C TRP A 21 21.90 -11.77 -8.89
N ILE A 22 23.15 -11.85 -9.33
CA ILE A 22 23.98 -10.64 -9.39
C ILE A 22 24.40 -10.44 -10.83
N LYS A 23 23.61 -9.66 -11.57
CA LYS A 23 24.12 -9.04 -12.80
C LYS A 23 25.36 -8.23 -12.41
N PRO A 24 26.49 -8.34 -13.15
CA PRO A 24 27.61 -7.45 -12.90
C PRO A 24 27.11 -6.00 -12.98
N PRO A 25 27.51 -5.13 -12.04
CA PRO A 25 27.04 -3.75 -12.01
C PRO A 25 27.35 -3.08 -13.35
N ASP A 26 26.36 -2.43 -13.93
CA ASP A 26 26.56 -1.67 -15.16
C ASP A 26 27.31 -0.36 -14.88
N ALA A 27 27.73 0.32 -15.94
CA ALA A 27 28.48 1.57 -15.83
C ALA A 27 27.70 2.65 -15.06
N THR A 28 26.37 2.69 -15.21
CA THR A 28 25.51 3.64 -14.50
C THR A 28 25.52 3.39 -12.99
N PHE A 29 25.48 2.13 -12.57
CA PHE A 29 25.59 1.76 -11.16
C PHE A 29 26.97 2.13 -10.57
N LEU A 30 28.04 1.87 -11.31
CA LEU A 30 29.40 2.22 -10.88
C LEU A 30 29.61 3.74 -10.78
N ASP A 31 29.07 4.51 -11.73
CA ASP A 31 29.08 5.98 -11.69
C ASP A 31 28.29 6.51 -10.48
N GLY A 32 27.13 5.92 -10.19
CA GLY A 32 26.34 6.26 -9.00
C GLY A 32 27.12 6.03 -7.70
N ILE A 33 27.87 4.92 -7.61
CA ILE A 33 28.75 4.65 -6.47
C ILE A 33 29.84 5.72 -6.35
N GLN A 34 30.51 6.07 -7.45
CA GLN A 34 31.57 7.09 -7.44
C GLN A 34 31.04 8.47 -7.03
N GLN A 35 29.87 8.86 -7.55
CA GLN A 35 29.19 10.10 -7.16
C GLN A 35 28.83 10.08 -5.67
N GLY A 36 28.36 8.94 -5.15
CA GLY A 36 28.11 8.75 -3.73
C GLY A 36 29.35 8.95 -2.86
N PHE A 37 30.49 8.35 -3.24
CA PHE A 37 31.76 8.55 -2.53
C PHE A 37 32.25 10.00 -2.60
N ALA A 38 32.13 10.66 -3.77
CA ALA A 38 32.48 12.06 -3.91
C ALA A 38 31.63 12.95 -3.00
N TRP A 39 30.32 12.68 -2.90
CA TRP A 39 29.42 13.40 -2.02
C TRP A 39 29.76 13.18 -0.54
N LEU A 40 30.06 11.93 -0.13
CA LEU A 40 30.46 11.64 1.26
C LEU A 40 31.77 12.33 1.65
N ASN A 41 32.76 12.34 0.76
CA ASN A 41 34.03 13.03 1.00
C ASN A 41 33.84 14.55 1.12
N ASP A 42 32.94 15.13 0.31
CA ASP A 42 32.59 16.55 0.38
C ASP A 42 31.80 16.88 1.66
N LEU A 43 30.89 15.98 2.08
CA LEU A 43 30.18 16.10 3.34
C LEU A 43 31.15 16.07 4.54
N GLU A 44 32.12 15.16 4.55
CA GLU A 44 33.10 15.06 5.62
C GLU A 44 34.00 16.30 5.69
N SER A 45 34.46 16.79 4.53
CA SER A 45 35.38 17.92 4.44
C SER A 45 34.70 19.27 4.68
N ASN A 46 33.50 19.45 4.12
CA ASN A 46 32.86 20.75 3.98
C ASN A 46 31.44 20.82 4.56
N GLY A 47 30.87 19.68 4.97
CA GLY A 47 29.46 19.58 5.37
C GLY A 47 29.04 20.47 6.54
N LYS A 48 29.98 20.79 7.45
CA LYS A 48 29.72 21.73 8.56
C LYS A 48 29.36 23.14 8.09
N GLY A 49 29.77 23.51 6.88
CA GLY A 49 29.46 24.81 6.27
C GLY A 49 28.24 24.78 5.35
N TRP A 50 27.66 23.60 5.10
CA TRP A 50 26.51 23.47 4.21
C TRP A 50 25.28 24.09 4.86
N LYS A 51 24.48 24.76 4.03
CA LYS A 51 23.19 25.32 4.42
C LYS A 51 22.09 24.38 3.96
N PRO A 52 20.97 24.26 4.70
CA PRO A 52 19.83 23.44 4.28
C PRO A 52 19.30 23.74 2.87
N SER A 53 19.53 24.94 2.33
CA SER A 53 19.17 25.37 0.97
C SER A 53 20.14 24.92 -0.12
N ASP A 54 21.29 24.34 0.23
CA ASP A 54 22.29 23.94 -0.75
C ASP A 54 21.79 22.74 -1.56
N GLU A 55 21.94 22.78 -2.88
CA GLU A 55 21.45 21.74 -3.82
C GLU A 55 22.02 20.33 -3.52
N LYS A 56 23.17 20.29 -2.84
CA LYS A 56 23.83 19.05 -2.38
C LYS A 56 23.12 18.39 -1.21
N ILE A 57 22.26 19.12 -0.49
CA ILE A 57 21.43 18.61 0.59
C ILE A 57 20.04 18.37 0.01
N LYS A 58 19.72 17.10 -0.23
CA LYS A 58 18.34 16.68 -0.45
C LYS A 58 17.72 16.34 0.90
N ILE A 59 16.95 17.27 1.47
CA ILE A 59 16.11 16.97 2.62
C ILE A 59 14.87 16.25 2.10
N THR A 60 14.72 14.97 2.42
CA THR A 60 13.47 14.25 2.17
C THR A 60 12.42 14.69 3.17
N GLU A 61 11.14 14.50 2.86
CA GLU A 61 10.08 14.70 3.85
C GLU A 61 10.37 13.90 5.12
N PRO A 62 10.01 14.44 6.30
CA PRO A 62 10.09 13.69 7.53
C PRO A 62 9.17 12.46 7.44
N GLY A 63 9.75 11.28 7.63
CA GLY A 63 9.02 10.02 7.71
C GLY A 63 8.84 9.57 9.15
N ASP A 64 7.84 8.72 9.39
CA ASP A 64 7.57 8.17 10.73
C ASP A 64 8.73 7.31 11.26
N ASN A 65 9.61 6.82 10.38
CA ASN A 65 10.81 6.04 10.70
C ASN A 65 12.08 6.88 10.97
N ASP A 66 11.98 8.22 11.00
CA ASP A 66 13.15 9.09 11.23
C ASP A 66 13.65 9.11 12.68
N GLY A 67 12.92 8.50 13.62
CA GLY A 67 13.27 8.44 15.03
C GLY A 67 13.51 9.83 15.62
N ASP A 68 14.63 10.01 16.33
CA ASP A 68 15.00 11.28 16.98
C ASP A 68 15.16 12.46 15.99
N TRP A 69 15.33 12.18 14.69
CA TRP A 69 15.50 13.21 13.67
C TRP A 69 14.18 13.76 13.12
N HIS A 70 13.04 13.12 13.41
CA HIS A 70 11.75 13.46 12.82
C HIS A 70 11.41 14.96 13.01
N GLU A 71 11.47 15.45 14.25
CA GLU A 71 11.15 16.85 14.56
C GLU A 71 12.15 17.85 13.96
N ALA A 72 13.43 17.49 13.89
CA ALA A 72 14.45 18.33 13.28
C ALA A 72 14.24 18.45 11.76
N LYS A 73 13.98 17.32 11.09
CA LYS A 73 13.66 17.28 9.66
C LYS A 73 12.37 18.02 9.35
N LYS A 74 11.33 17.86 10.17
CA LYS A 74 10.06 18.57 10.02
C LYS A 74 10.25 20.08 10.05
N LYS A 75 10.96 20.61 11.05
CA LYS A 75 11.26 22.05 11.14
C LYS A 75 12.08 22.57 9.96
N LEU A 76 13.09 21.80 9.53
CA LEU A 76 13.90 22.13 8.36
C LEU A 76 13.06 22.16 7.08
N HIS A 77 12.20 21.16 6.88
CA HIS A 77 11.29 21.08 5.75
C HIS A 77 10.31 22.26 5.72
N GLU A 78 9.68 22.59 6.86
CA GLU A 78 8.79 23.77 6.99
C GLU A 78 9.50 25.10 6.72
N THR A 79 10.80 25.19 7.06
CA THR A 79 11.63 26.39 6.82
C THR A 79 11.98 26.54 5.33
N LEU A 80 12.31 25.44 4.66
CA LEU A 80 12.69 25.44 3.24
C LEU A 80 11.46 25.53 2.31
N HIS A 81 10.32 25.03 2.77
CA HIS A 81 9.07 25.00 2.04
C HIS A 81 7.97 25.65 2.88
N PRO A 82 8.04 26.97 3.12
CA PRO A 82 7.02 27.67 3.88
C PRO A 82 5.67 27.49 3.20
N LYS A 83 4.63 27.20 4.00
CA LYS A 83 3.25 27.10 3.50
C LYS A 83 2.83 28.46 2.95
N ASP A 84 2.50 28.51 1.67
CA ASP A 84 1.79 29.66 1.10
C ASP A 84 0.29 29.45 1.33
N GLU A 85 -0.31 30.26 2.20
CA GLU A 85 -1.75 30.20 2.49
C GLU A 85 -2.61 30.51 1.25
N ASN A 86 -2.04 31.15 0.22
CA ASN A 86 -2.70 31.42 -1.04
C ASN A 86 -2.53 30.28 -2.07
N GLU A 87 -1.72 29.26 -1.78
CA GLU A 87 -1.61 28.09 -2.65
C GLU A 87 -2.97 27.36 -2.68
N ALA A 88 -3.41 26.97 -3.87
CA ALA A 88 -4.61 26.18 -4.02
C ALA A 88 -4.41 24.81 -3.35
N LEU A 89 -5.47 24.31 -2.69
CA LEU A 89 -5.42 23.05 -1.94
C LEU A 89 -4.95 21.86 -2.80
N LEU A 90 -5.41 21.83 -4.06
CA LEU A 90 -5.04 20.85 -5.07
C LEU A 90 -4.78 21.59 -6.38
N THR A 91 -3.64 21.32 -7.02
CA THR A 91 -3.27 21.85 -8.33
C THR A 91 -3.00 20.72 -9.31
N PRO A 92 -3.12 20.94 -10.64
CA PRO A 92 -3.58 22.16 -11.32
C PRO A 92 -5.06 22.46 -11.05
N ALA A 93 -5.51 23.67 -11.36
CA ALA A 93 -6.90 24.11 -11.14
C ALA A 93 -7.94 23.28 -11.92
N THR A 94 -7.54 22.53 -12.94
CA THR A 94 -8.41 21.63 -13.70
C THR A 94 -7.65 20.35 -14.04
N PHE A 95 -8.28 19.21 -13.81
CA PHE A 95 -7.75 17.90 -14.19
C PHE A 95 -8.37 17.51 -15.54
N THR A 96 -7.55 17.42 -16.57
CA THR A 96 -8.00 17.14 -17.95
C THR A 96 -7.63 15.74 -18.41
N VAL A 97 -6.65 15.10 -17.79
CA VAL A 97 -6.16 13.78 -18.20
C VAL A 97 -7.13 12.70 -17.71
N ASN A 98 -7.50 11.78 -18.61
CA ASN A 98 -8.45 10.68 -18.40
C ASN A 98 -9.85 11.13 -17.93
N ARG A 99 -10.22 12.40 -18.15
CA ARG A 99 -11.45 13.00 -17.59
C ARG A 99 -12.72 12.20 -17.89
N GLU A 100 -12.85 11.67 -19.10
CA GLU A 100 -14.00 10.84 -19.53
C GLU A 100 -14.13 9.51 -18.76
N GLU A 101 -13.09 9.07 -18.06
CA GLU A 101 -13.10 7.86 -17.24
C GLU A 101 -13.53 8.13 -15.81
N TRP A 102 -13.02 9.20 -15.19
CA TRP A 102 -13.20 9.43 -13.75
C TRP A 102 -14.17 10.55 -13.39
N HIS A 103 -14.42 11.54 -14.25
CA HIS A 103 -15.13 12.76 -13.85
C HIS A 103 -16.64 12.52 -13.66
N HIS A 104 -17.25 11.76 -14.57
CA HIS A 104 -18.66 11.40 -14.48
C HIS A 104 -18.79 10.00 -13.90
N SER A 105 -19.64 9.86 -12.87
CA SER A 105 -20.02 8.54 -12.38
C SER A 105 -20.66 7.73 -13.50
N ARG A 106 -20.23 6.47 -13.63
CA ARG A 106 -20.76 5.52 -14.62
C ARG A 106 -21.86 4.62 -14.04
N GLY A 107 -22.51 5.07 -12.96
CA GLY A 107 -23.45 4.28 -12.17
C GLY A 107 -22.81 3.84 -10.87
N ILE A 108 -22.86 2.53 -10.57
CA ILE A 108 -22.23 2.00 -9.36
C ILE A 108 -20.71 1.98 -9.49
N GLU A 109 -20.03 2.38 -8.42
CA GLU A 109 -18.58 2.49 -8.31
C GLU A 109 -18.17 1.88 -6.97
N PHE A 110 -17.10 1.09 -6.99
CA PHE A 110 -16.56 0.43 -5.80
C PHE A 110 -15.21 1.05 -5.43
N PHE A 111 -14.96 1.20 -4.12
CA PHE A 111 -13.71 1.71 -3.55
C PHE A 111 -13.13 0.60 -2.70
N VAL A 112 -12.00 0.06 -3.13
CA VAL A 112 -11.48 -1.22 -2.62
C VAL A 112 -10.04 -1.07 -2.16
N ASP A 113 -9.79 -1.60 -0.97
CA ASP A 113 -8.47 -1.67 -0.36
C ASP A 113 -8.26 -3.06 0.25
N TYR A 114 -7.03 -3.57 0.16
CA TYR A 114 -6.68 -4.91 0.61
C TYR A 114 -5.67 -4.86 1.74
N GLU A 115 -5.82 -5.78 2.70
CA GLU A 115 -4.73 -6.13 3.59
C GLU A 115 -4.13 -7.47 3.18
N THR A 116 -2.80 -7.50 3.08
CA THR A 116 -2.05 -8.67 2.62
C THR A 116 -1.03 -9.14 3.64
N MET A 117 -0.82 -10.46 3.68
CA MET A 117 0.30 -11.08 4.36
C MET A 117 1.45 -11.26 3.38
N SER A 118 2.65 -10.95 3.83
CA SER A 118 3.89 -11.24 3.10
C SER A 118 4.43 -12.63 3.47
N GLY A 119 5.47 -13.08 2.76
CA GLY A 119 6.19 -14.30 3.12
C GLY A 119 7.07 -14.19 4.38
N LEU A 120 6.99 -13.11 5.17
CA LEU A 120 7.87 -12.90 6.33
C LEU A 120 7.52 -13.78 7.54
N ASN A 121 6.28 -14.27 7.64
CA ASN A 121 5.90 -15.27 8.64
C ASN A 121 6.36 -16.67 8.20
N ASP A 122 7.67 -16.90 8.29
CA ASP A 122 8.33 -18.11 7.82
C ASP A 122 8.92 -18.94 8.99
N ASP A 123 9.12 -20.22 8.74
CA ASP A 123 9.90 -21.09 9.61
C ASP A 123 11.38 -21.00 9.23
N PHE A 124 12.09 -20.09 9.90
CA PHE A 124 13.53 -19.87 9.68
C PHE A 124 14.40 -21.10 10.01
N SER A 125 13.86 -22.14 10.66
CA SER A 125 14.60 -23.39 10.86
C SER A 125 14.72 -24.23 9.58
N LEU A 126 13.92 -23.92 8.55
CA LEU A 126 13.87 -24.62 7.27
C LEU A 126 14.66 -23.93 6.15
N LEU A 127 15.42 -22.87 6.47
CA LEU A 127 16.26 -22.19 5.50
C LEU A 127 17.18 -23.18 4.76
N PRO A 128 17.34 -23.03 3.42
CA PRO A 128 16.90 -21.91 2.59
C PRO A 128 15.48 -22.06 2.00
N LYS A 129 14.67 -23.02 2.44
CA LYS A 129 13.29 -23.15 1.93
C LYS A 129 12.42 -22.04 2.50
N MET A 130 11.82 -21.26 1.61
CA MET A 130 10.76 -20.32 1.98
C MET A 130 9.44 -21.06 2.18
N ASN A 131 8.81 -20.89 3.33
CA ASN A 131 7.50 -21.48 3.67
C ASN A 131 6.48 -20.43 4.12
N GLY A 132 6.83 -19.14 4.10
CA GLY A 132 5.88 -18.06 4.32
C GLY A 132 4.72 -18.13 3.33
N LYS A 133 3.52 -17.76 3.78
CA LYS A 133 2.28 -17.90 3.01
C LYS A 133 1.74 -16.51 2.63
N PRO A 134 2.25 -15.89 1.56
CA PRO A 134 1.67 -14.64 1.09
C PRO A 134 0.21 -14.86 0.69
N MET A 135 -0.69 -14.02 1.19
CA MET A 135 -2.11 -14.08 0.87
C MET A 135 -2.80 -12.72 1.06
N ILE A 136 -3.89 -12.50 0.33
CA ILE A 136 -4.89 -11.50 0.68
C ILE A 136 -5.71 -12.06 1.85
N PHE A 137 -5.69 -11.39 2.98
CA PHE A 137 -6.41 -11.84 4.18
C PHE A 137 -7.60 -10.94 4.53
N MET A 138 -7.64 -9.72 4.01
CA MET A 138 -8.77 -8.83 4.18
C MET A 138 -9.03 -8.05 2.88
N ILE A 139 -10.30 -7.89 2.53
CA ILE A 139 -10.75 -7.00 1.46
C ILE A 139 -11.83 -6.10 2.03
N GLY A 140 -11.62 -4.79 1.94
CA GLY A 140 -12.65 -3.78 2.12
C GLY A 140 -13.25 -3.37 0.79
N CYS A 141 -14.55 -3.15 0.77
CA CYS A 141 -15.25 -2.63 -0.39
C CYS A 141 -16.33 -1.65 0.07
N GLY A 142 -16.21 -0.42 -0.39
CA GLY A 142 -17.23 0.61 -0.22
C GLY A 142 -17.92 0.95 -1.53
N HIS A 143 -19.19 1.36 -1.46
CA HIS A 143 -19.92 1.93 -2.59
C HIS A 143 -20.89 3.01 -2.12
N GLU A 144 -21.35 3.84 -3.06
CA GLU A 144 -22.37 4.85 -2.77
C GLU A 144 -23.77 4.32 -3.06
N GLU A 145 -24.65 4.41 -2.06
CA GLU A 145 -26.09 4.13 -2.18
C GLU A 145 -26.86 5.28 -1.54
N ASP A 146 -27.79 5.91 -2.28
CA ASP A 146 -28.57 7.07 -1.83
C ASP A 146 -27.72 8.22 -1.22
N GLY A 147 -26.53 8.44 -1.78
CA GLY A 147 -25.58 9.47 -1.34
C GLY A 147 -24.84 9.14 -0.04
N LYS A 148 -24.99 7.92 0.48
CA LYS A 148 -24.28 7.40 1.65
C LYS A 148 -23.23 6.38 1.23
N PHE A 149 -22.14 6.33 1.99
CA PHE A 149 -21.08 5.35 1.79
C PHE A 149 -21.42 4.09 2.60
N GLU A 150 -21.75 3.02 1.88
CA GLU A 150 -21.98 1.70 2.45
C GLU A 150 -20.67 0.90 2.33
N PHE A 151 -20.29 0.21 3.41
CA PHE A 151 -19.01 -0.50 3.50
C PHE A 151 -19.18 -1.93 3.97
N TYR A 152 -18.42 -2.83 3.35
CA TYR A 152 -18.36 -4.25 3.66
C TYR A 152 -16.90 -4.70 3.70
N VAL A 153 -16.61 -5.65 4.59
CA VAL A 153 -15.28 -6.22 4.75
C VAL A 153 -15.35 -7.73 4.84
N TRP A 154 -14.42 -8.40 4.16
CA TRP A 154 -14.24 -9.86 4.25
C TRP A 154 -12.87 -10.14 4.83
N THR A 155 -12.87 -10.77 6.00
CA THR A 155 -11.64 -11.07 6.76
C THR A 155 -11.46 -12.58 6.88
N ALA A 156 -10.27 -13.08 6.59
CA ALA A 156 -9.87 -14.47 6.75
C ALA A 156 -9.80 -14.87 8.23
N GLU A 157 -10.16 -16.13 8.54
CA GLU A 157 -10.07 -16.67 9.91
C GLU A 157 -8.72 -17.33 10.21
N ASN A 158 -7.90 -17.58 9.18
CA ASN A 158 -6.57 -18.16 9.32
C ASN A 158 -5.73 -17.97 8.04
N GLU A 159 -4.43 -18.27 8.16
CA GLU A 159 -3.47 -18.22 7.05
C GLU A 159 -3.55 -19.50 6.17
N SER A 160 -4.62 -19.60 5.39
CA SER A 160 -4.83 -20.71 4.44
C SER A 160 -5.30 -20.24 3.06
N PRO A 161 -4.98 -21.02 2.00
CA PRO A 161 -5.51 -20.76 0.66
C PRO A 161 -7.05 -20.77 0.60
N ALA A 162 -7.70 -21.64 1.39
CA ALA A 162 -9.16 -21.71 1.39
C ALA A 162 -9.79 -20.40 1.88
N GLU A 163 -9.19 -19.77 2.89
CA GLU A 163 -9.67 -18.49 3.41
C GLU A 163 -9.39 -17.33 2.44
N GLU A 164 -8.21 -17.28 1.81
CA GLU A 164 -7.93 -16.29 0.75
C GLU A 164 -8.99 -16.36 -0.36
N LYS A 165 -9.28 -17.57 -0.83
CA LYS A 165 -10.31 -17.80 -1.85
C LYS A 165 -11.69 -17.35 -1.37
N ARG A 166 -12.08 -17.70 -0.14
CA ARG A 166 -13.37 -17.30 0.45
C ARG A 166 -13.52 -15.78 0.53
N VAL A 167 -12.47 -15.07 0.91
CA VAL A 167 -12.44 -13.61 1.00
C VAL A 167 -12.62 -12.98 -0.38
N ILE A 168 -11.86 -13.44 -1.38
CA ILE A 168 -11.96 -12.92 -2.76
C ILE A 168 -13.33 -13.22 -3.38
N GLU A 169 -13.80 -14.47 -3.31
CA GLU A 169 -15.10 -14.85 -3.88
C GLU A 169 -16.25 -14.13 -3.18
N GLY A 170 -16.21 -13.99 -1.85
CA GLY A 170 -17.23 -13.26 -1.09
C GLY A 170 -17.32 -11.78 -1.48
N TRP A 171 -16.18 -11.14 -1.75
CA TRP A 171 -16.14 -9.77 -2.26
C TRP A 171 -16.70 -9.67 -3.69
N LEU A 172 -16.30 -10.56 -4.59
CA LEU A 172 -16.78 -10.58 -5.98
C LEU A 172 -18.30 -10.82 -6.05
N ASP A 173 -18.80 -11.78 -5.27
CA ASP A 173 -20.23 -12.08 -5.18
C ASP A 173 -21.03 -10.88 -4.68
N HIS A 174 -20.50 -10.15 -3.69
CA HIS A 174 -21.14 -8.94 -3.19
C HIS A 174 -21.17 -7.81 -4.22
N MET A 175 -20.08 -7.58 -4.95
CA MET A 175 -20.09 -6.57 -6.02
C MET A 175 -21.13 -6.90 -7.09
N GLU A 176 -21.27 -8.18 -7.45
CA GLU A 176 -22.29 -8.62 -8.41
C GLU A 176 -23.71 -8.45 -7.84
N GLU A 177 -23.93 -8.77 -6.57
CA GLU A 177 -25.22 -8.53 -5.89
C GLU A 177 -25.61 -7.05 -5.92
N VAL A 178 -24.67 -6.16 -5.53
CA VAL A 178 -24.89 -4.71 -5.53
C VAL A 178 -25.12 -4.19 -6.95
N ARG A 179 -24.33 -4.65 -7.93
CA ARG A 179 -24.51 -4.28 -9.35
C ARG A 179 -25.90 -4.68 -9.84
N GLN A 180 -26.35 -5.90 -9.56
CA GLN A 180 -27.69 -6.35 -9.96
C GLN A 180 -28.81 -5.53 -9.30
N ARG A 181 -28.61 -5.12 -8.04
CA ARG A 181 -29.59 -4.38 -7.25
C ARG A 181 -29.68 -2.91 -7.64
N LEU A 182 -28.54 -2.25 -7.87
CA LEU A 182 -28.46 -0.79 -8.04
C LEU A 182 -28.23 -0.35 -9.49
N ALA A 183 -27.57 -1.16 -10.30
CA ALA A 183 -27.15 -0.77 -11.64
C ALA A 183 -27.11 -1.97 -12.61
N LYS A 184 -28.27 -2.63 -12.78
CA LYS A 184 -28.38 -3.87 -13.58
C LYS A 184 -27.83 -3.76 -15.01
N ASP A 185 -27.98 -2.57 -15.61
CA ASP A 185 -27.53 -2.27 -16.97
C ASP A 185 -26.05 -1.82 -17.04
N CYS A 186 -25.40 -1.62 -15.88
CA CYS A 186 -23.96 -1.40 -15.80
C CYS A 186 -23.26 -2.77 -15.83
N ASP A 187 -22.60 -3.07 -16.95
CA ASP A 187 -21.92 -4.35 -17.15
C ASP A 187 -20.60 -4.43 -16.36
N ARG A 188 -19.85 -3.32 -16.33
CA ARG A 188 -18.50 -3.25 -15.74
C ARG A 188 -18.32 -2.02 -14.87
N PRO A 189 -18.81 -2.03 -13.62
CA PRO A 189 -18.62 -0.92 -12.69
C PRO A 189 -17.15 -0.76 -12.33
N PHE A 190 -16.66 0.47 -12.19
CA PHE A 190 -15.26 0.69 -11.84
C PHE A 190 -14.96 0.23 -10.43
N ILE A 191 -13.79 -0.37 -10.28
CA ILE A 191 -13.19 -0.67 -8.97
C ILE A 191 -12.02 0.28 -8.78
N TYR A 192 -12.26 1.34 -8.00
CA TYR A 192 -11.26 2.31 -7.62
C TYR A 192 -10.36 1.75 -6.53
N HIS A 193 -9.06 1.94 -6.74
CA HIS A 193 -8.01 1.60 -5.80
C HIS A 193 -6.97 2.71 -5.80
N TRP A 194 -6.18 2.85 -4.72
CA TRP A 194 -5.22 3.94 -4.65
C TRP A 194 -3.97 3.64 -5.48
N THR A 195 -3.30 2.51 -5.29
CA THR A 195 -2.03 2.18 -5.98
C THR A 195 -2.10 0.84 -6.68
N PRO A 196 -1.17 0.43 -7.57
CA PRO A 196 -1.25 -0.88 -8.23
C PRO A 196 -1.15 -2.13 -7.33
N HIS A 197 -1.10 -1.97 -6.00
CA HIS A 197 -0.97 -3.09 -5.07
C HIS A 197 -2.12 -4.08 -5.18
N GLU A 198 -3.38 -3.64 -5.20
CA GLU A 198 -4.56 -4.50 -5.22
C GLU A 198 -4.61 -5.34 -6.50
N VAL A 199 -4.26 -4.71 -7.64
CA VAL A 199 -4.17 -5.38 -8.95
C VAL A 199 -3.08 -6.45 -8.95
N ARG A 200 -1.90 -6.13 -8.42
CA ARG A 200 -0.79 -7.10 -8.29
C ARG A 200 -1.19 -8.25 -7.37
N SER A 201 -1.73 -7.95 -6.19
CA SER A 201 -2.14 -8.95 -5.20
C SER A 201 -3.22 -9.88 -5.76
N THR A 202 -4.20 -9.34 -6.49
CA THR A 202 -5.23 -10.13 -7.18
C THR A 202 -4.63 -11.06 -8.23
N ASN A 203 -3.69 -10.56 -9.03
CA ASN A 203 -3.00 -11.36 -10.04
C ASN A 203 -2.16 -12.49 -9.42
N GLU A 204 -1.45 -12.21 -8.33
CA GLU A 204 -0.68 -13.23 -7.61
C GLU A 204 -1.59 -14.26 -6.93
N ALA A 205 -2.75 -13.84 -6.42
CA ALA A 205 -3.77 -14.76 -5.92
C ALA A 205 -4.34 -15.63 -7.06
N ALA A 206 -4.61 -15.03 -8.23
CA ALA A 206 -5.05 -15.78 -9.40
C ALA A 206 -4.04 -16.87 -9.79
N ASP A 207 -2.73 -16.59 -9.73
CA ASP A 207 -1.66 -17.58 -9.93
C ASP A 207 -1.71 -18.70 -8.87
N ARG A 208 -1.82 -18.35 -7.59
CA ARG A 208 -1.89 -19.32 -6.48
C ARG A 208 -3.10 -20.25 -6.58
N HIS A 209 -4.23 -19.73 -7.04
CA HIS A 209 -5.52 -20.44 -7.06
C HIS A 209 -5.89 -21.03 -8.42
N GLY A 210 -5.14 -20.71 -9.49
CA GLY A 210 -5.50 -21.08 -10.86
C GLY A 210 -6.80 -20.43 -11.35
N MET A 211 -7.05 -19.19 -10.93
CA MET A 211 -8.31 -18.45 -11.18
C MET A 211 -8.09 -17.27 -12.13
N ASP A 212 -7.93 -17.54 -13.42
CA ASP A 212 -7.70 -16.50 -14.43
C ASP A 212 -8.81 -15.45 -14.51
N VAL A 213 -10.04 -15.83 -14.12
CA VAL A 213 -11.19 -14.93 -14.07
C VAL A 213 -10.97 -13.73 -13.12
N TRP A 214 -10.14 -13.86 -12.09
CA TRP A 214 -9.83 -12.77 -11.16
C TRP A 214 -8.94 -11.68 -11.79
N ARG A 215 -8.35 -11.94 -12.96
CA ARG A 215 -7.48 -10.97 -13.65
C ARG A 215 -8.25 -9.94 -14.47
N ASP A 216 -9.48 -10.25 -14.88
CA ASP A 216 -10.29 -9.39 -15.74
C ASP A 216 -11.25 -8.51 -14.93
N LEU A 217 -10.73 -7.81 -13.93
CA LEU A 217 -11.51 -6.88 -13.12
C LEU A 217 -11.34 -5.43 -13.64
N PRO A 218 -12.41 -4.61 -13.65
CA PRO A 218 -12.40 -3.24 -14.16
C PRO A 218 -11.75 -2.23 -13.20
N TRP A 219 -10.45 -2.41 -12.94
CA TRP A 219 -9.66 -1.55 -12.04
C TRP A 219 -9.44 -0.13 -12.60
N TYR A 220 -9.55 0.87 -11.72
CA TYR A 220 -9.13 2.25 -11.98
C TYR A 220 -8.23 2.78 -10.87
N ASP A 221 -6.99 3.12 -11.24
CA ASP A 221 -5.94 3.58 -10.33
C ASP A 221 -6.06 5.10 -10.06
N LEU A 222 -6.41 5.48 -8.84
CA LEU A 222 -6.54 6.89 -8.45
C LEU A 222 -5.19 7.60 -8.31
N TYR A 223 -4.12 6.89 -7.98
CA TYR A 223 -2.81 7.51 -7.81
C TYR A 223 -2.12 7.80 -9.15
N ASP A 224 -1.94 6.79 -10.00
CA ASP A 224 -1.22 6.91 -11.25
C ASP A 224 -2.10 7.50 -12.36
N LYS A 225 -3.35 7.04 -12.54
CA LYS A 225 -4.22 7.49 -13.67
C LYS A 225 -4.96 8.80 -13.39
N LEU A 226 -5.16 9.18 -12.13
CA LEU A 226 -5.80 10.45 -11.77
C LEU A 226 -4.79 11.45 -11.23
N MET A 227 -4.17 11.20 -10.07
CA MET A 227 -3.34 12.20 -9.39
C MET A 227 -2.05 12.50 -10.17
N LYS A 228 -1.19 11.50 -10.40
CA LYS A 228 0.08 11.71 -11.12
C LYS A 228 -0.12 12.10 -12.58
N ALA A 229 -1.08 11.48 -13.27
CA ALA A 229 -1.37 11.81 -14.67
C ALA A 229 -1.74 13.29 -14.87
N ASN A 230 -2.41 13.90 -13.89
CA ASN A 230 -2.73 15.33 -13.90
C ASN A 230 -1.64 16.20 -13.24
N ALA A 231 -0.47 15.64 -12.94
CA ALA A 231 0.62 16.31 -12.23
C ALA A 231 0.15 16.97 -10.92
N ALA A 232 -0.69 16.25 -10.17
CA ALA A 232 -1.32 16.76 -8.97
C ALA A 232 -0.29 17.21 -7.93
N LYS A 233 -0.57 18.33 -7.25
CA LYS A 233 0.13 18.72 -6.03
C LYS A 233 -0.87 19.11 -4.96
N VAL A 234 -0.64 18.63 -3.75
CA VAL A 234 -1.47 18.90 -2.58
C VAL A 234 -0.74 19.90 -1.69
N ARG A 235 -1.41 20.98 -1.30
CA ARG A 235 -0.79 22.02 -0.49
C ARG A 235 -0.17 21.45 0.79
N GLY A 236 1.09 21.77 1.04
CA GLY A 236 1.78 21.38 2.27
C GLY A 236 2.24 19.92 2.34
N THR A 237 2.16 19.16 1.24
CA THR A 237 2.82 17.85 1.12
C THR A 237 3.29 17.59 -0.31
N THR A 238 4.46 16.98 -0.46
CA THR A 238 4.99 16.47 -1.73
C THR A 238 4.60 15.02 -1.97
N SER A 239 4.07 14.33 -0.95
CA SER A 239 3.51 13.00 -1.08
C SER A 239 2.10 13.04 -1.67
N LEU A 240 1.86 12.15 -2.64
CA LEU A 240 0.54 11.84 -3.17
C LEU A 240 -0.02 10.53 -2.58
N SER A 241 0.58 9.98 -1.52
CA SER A 241 -0.05 8.84 -0.84
C SER A 241 -1.37 9.27 -0.19
N ILE A 242 -2.30 8.31 -0.05
CA ILE A 242 -3.68 8.59 0.35
C ILE A 242 -3.76 9.33 1.69
N LYS A 243 -2.98 8.90 2.68
CA LYS A 243 -3.01 9.45 4.04
C LYS A 243 -2.59 10.92 4.12
N PRO A 244 -1.45 11.37 3.55
CA PRO A 244 -1.13 12.78 3.41
C PRO A 244 -2.18 13.60 2.66
N VAL A 245 -2.69 13.10 1.52
CA VAL A 245 -3.71 13.79 0.73
C VAL A 245 -4.98 14.01 1.56
N ALA A 246 -5.54 12.94 2.12
CA ALA A 246 -6.76 13.00 2.92
C ALA A 246 -6.59 13.84 4.20
N LYS A 247 -5.46 13.73 4.91
CA LYS A 247 -5.18 14.59 6.09
C LYS A 247 -5.22 16.08 5.73
N THR A 248 -4.65 16.46 4.59
CA THR A 248 -4.67 17.85 4.12
C THR A 248 -6.09 18.30 3.75
N LEU A 249 -6.85 17.47 3.02
CA LEU A 249 -8.23 17.79 2.66
C LEU A 249 -9.16 17.87 3.89
N TYR A 250 -8.94 17.01 4.89
CA TYR A 250 -9.67 17.02 6.17
C TYR A 250 -9.38 18.30 6.95
N ALA A 251 -8.10 18.70 7.05
CA ALA A 251 -7.70 19.93 7.74
C ALA A 251 -8.31 21.20 7.10
N ASP A 252 -8.61 21.18 5.80
CA ASP A 252 -9.29 22.27 5.07
C ASP A 252 -10.82 22.09 5.02
N GLY A 253 -11.36 21.09 5.72
CA GLY A 253 -12.80 20.82 5.83
C GLY A 253 -13.46 20.34 4.52
N LYS A 254 -12.69 19.76 3.60
CA LYS A 254 -13.20 19.27 2.30
C LYS A 254 -13.71 17.84 2.34
N ILE A 255 -13.19 17.04 3.26
CA ILE A 255 -13.60 15.66 3.49
C ILE A 255 -13.83 15.45 4.99
N GLY A 256 -14.61 14.43 5.35
CA GLY A 256 -14.96 14.13 6.74
C GLY A 256 -14.10 13.02 7.37
N THR A 257 -13.31 12.32 6.57
CA THR A 257 -12.58 11.12 6.97
C THR A 257 -11.11 11.40 7.25
N VAL A 258 -10.63 10.89 8.38
CA VAL A 258 -9.22 10.89 8.76
C VAL A 258 -8.96 9.68 9.66
N TRP A 259 -7.76 9.09 9.55
CA TRP A 259 -7.29 8.05 10.46
C TRP A 259 -7.23 8.59 11.88
N GLY A 260 -7.92 7.90 12.79
CA GLY A 260 -7.83 8.15 14.23
C GLY A 260 -6.58 7.54 14.85
N ASP A 261 -6.49 7.64 16.17
CA ASP A 261 -5.47 6.94 16.95
C ASP A 261 -5.87 5.46 17.07
N SER A 262 -5.15 4.59 16.38
CA SER A 262 -5.31 3.13 16.43
C SER A 262 -3.93 2.47 16.54
N PRO A 263 -3.81 1.31 17.22
CA PRO A 263 -2.60 0.49 17.13
C PRO A 263 -2.29 0.01 15.70
N VAL A 264 -3.28 0.05 14.80
CA VAL A 264 -3.14 -0.27 13.38
C VAL A 264 -3.04 1.04 12.59
N GLY A 265 -1.81 1.54 12.43
CA GLY A 265 -1.56 2.84 11.78
C GLY A 265 -1.18 2.78 10.30
N ASP A 266 -0.84 1.59 9.81
CA ASP A 266 -0.39 1.29 8.45
C ASP A 266 -0.55 -0.21 8.13
N GLY A 267 -0.34 -0.59 6.86
CA GLY A 267 -0.46 -1.98 6.40
C GLY A 267 0.54 -2.96 7.04
N THR A 268 1.69 -2.50 7.56
CA THR A 268 2.61 -3.39 8.29
C THR A 268 2.04 -3.73 9.66
N ALA A 269 1.48 -2.74 10.36
CA ALA A 269 0.77 -2.95 11.62
C ALA A 269 -0.44 -3.87 11.41
N ALA A 270 -1.21 -3.69 10.33
CA ALA A 270 -2.35 -4.54 9.97
C ALA A 270 -1.94 -6.01 9.76
N MET A 271 -0.89 -6.24 8.97
CA MET A 271 -0.32 -7.58 8.74
C MET A 271 0.13 -8.25 10.05
N CYS A 272 0.88 -7.52 10.89
CA CYS A 272 1.36 -8.03 12.18
C CYS A 272 0.20 -8.35 13.14
N ALA A 273 -0.82 -7.50 13.17
CA ALA A 273 -2.02 -7.69 13.97
C ALA A 273 -2.77 -8.97 13.55
N ALA A 274 -2.93 -9.18 12.24
CA ALA A 274 -3.57 -10.38 11.71
C ALA A 274 -2.79 -11.67 12.02
N TRP A 275 -1.46 -11.68 11.84
CA TRP A 275 -0.62 -12.82 12.26
C TRP A 275 -0.74 -13.12 13.74
N HIS A 276 -0.72 -12.08 14.59
CA HIS A 276 -0.93 -12.25 16.01
C HIS A 276 -2.27 -12.91 16.30
N CYS A 277 -3.36 -12.42 15.69
CA CYS A 277 -4.69 -12.98 15.85
C CYS A 277 -4.74 -14.45 15.45
N TYR A 278 -4.21 -14.81 14.28
CA TYR A 278 -4.25 -16.19 13.78
C TYR A 278 -3.47 -17.14 14.67
N LEU A 279 -2.28 -16.73 15.11
CA LEU A 279 -1.45 -17.53 16.01
C LEU A 279 -2.14 -17.77 17.36
N GLN A 280 -2.74 -16.73 17.95
CA GLN A 280 -3.39 -16.84 19.25
C GLN A 280 -4.71 -17.61 19.17
N ALA A 281 -5.52 -17.37 18.14
CA ALA A 281 -6.76 -18.08 17.86
C ALA A 281 -6.50 -19.59 17.72
N ALA A 282 -5.50 -19.96 16.91
CA ALA A 282 -5.11 -21.36 16.72
C ALA A 282 -4.64 -22.02 18.03
N LYS A 283 -3.84 -21.31 18.85
CA LYS A 283 -3.36 -21.84 20.14
C LYS A 283 -4.49 -22.05 21.15
N LYS A 284 -5.51 -21.20 21.13
CA LYS A 284 -6.62 -21.21 22.08
C LYS A 284 -7.84 -22.01 21.57
N GLY A 285 -7.91 -22.32 20.28
CA GLY A 285 -9.06 -22.98 19.66
C GLY A 285 -10.31 -22.10 19.59
N ILE A 286 -10.13 -20.80 19.38
CA ILE A 286 -11.18 -19.76 19.38
C ILE A 286 -11.17 -18.98 18.06
N SER A 287 -12.16 -18.13 17.81
CA SER A 287 -12.16 -17.23 16.64
C SER A 287 -11.09 -16.14 16.75
N THR A 288 -10.62 -15.64 15.61
CA THR A 288 -9.73 -14.48 15.53
C THR A 288 -10.36 -13.22 16.14
N ARG A 289 -11.69 -13.10 16.05
CA ARG A 289 -12.46 -12.01 16.66
C ARG A 289 -12.51 -12.06 18.19
N GLU A 290 -12.10 -13.17 18.80
CA GLU A 290 -11.99 -13.27 20.27
C GLU A 290 -10.61 -12.81 20.78
N ILE A 291 -9.68 -12.47 19.89
CA ILE A 291 -8.37 -11.91 20.26
C ILE A 291 -8.51 -10.40 20.45
N ALA A 292 -8.75 -10.00 21.71
CA ALA A 292 -8.98 -8.62 22.08
C ALA A 292 -7.74 -7.91 22.63
N LEU A 293 -7.70 -6.59 22.44
CA LEU A 293 -6.84 -5.63 23.13
C LEU A 293 -7.21 -5.51 24.62
N GLU A 294 -6.39 -4.81 25.40
CA GLU A 294 -6.65 -4.58 26.84
C GLU A 294 -7.98 -3.86 27.11
N ASN A 295 -8.44 -3.03 26.18
CA ASN A 295 -9.73 -2.34 26.25
C ASN A 295 -10.93 -3.22 25.88
N GLY A 296 -10.71 -4.49 25.52
CA GLY A 296 -11.75 -5.44 25.12
C GLY A 296 -12.13 -5.41 23.64
N THR A 297 -11.61 -4.48 22.85
CA THR A 297 -11.87 -4.43 21.40
C THR A 297 -11.11 -5.56 20.69
N PRO A 298 -11.76 -6.36 19.83
CA PRO A 298 -11.08 -7.32 18.96
C PRO A 298 -10.01 -6.65 18.11
N LEU A 299 -8.78 -7.15 18.17
CA LEU A 299 -7.65 -6.58 17.42
C LEU A 299 -7.90 -6.64 15.90
N ILE A 300 -8.59 -7.67 15.41
CA ILE A 300 -8.91 -7.77 13.99
C ILE A 300 -9.94 -6.70 13.55
N GLU A 301 -10.82 -6.25 14.45
CA GLU A 301 -11.78 -5.17 14.15
C GLU A 301 -11.09 -3.80 14.04
N GLU A 302 -9.93 -3.60 14.70
CA GLU A 302 -9.10 -2.40 14.46
C GLU A 302 -8.51 -2.39 13.04
N VAL A 303 -8.17 -3.57 12.51
CA VAL A 303 -7.71 -3.70 11.11
C VAL A 303 -8.87 -3.44 10.15
N GLU A 304 -10.06 -3.98 10.43
CA GLU A 304 -11.27 -3.71 9.63
C GLU A 304 -11.63 -2.21 9.65
N ALA A 305 -11.48 -1.55 10.81
CA ALA A 305 -11.72 -0.11 10.95
C ALA A 305 -10.69 0.73 10.19
N TYR A 306 -9.42 0.34 10.20
CA TYR A 306 -8.37 0.97 9.39
C TYR A 306 -8.70 0.88 7.89
N ASN A 307 -9.06 -0.31 7.41
CA ASN A 307 -9.37 -0.57 6.01
C ASN A 307 -10.66 0.15 5.53
N LEU A 308 -11.66 0.33 6.42
CA LEU A 308 -12.80 1.22 6.17
C LEU A 308 -12.37 2.66 5.88
N VAL A 309 -11.43 3.20 6.67
CA VAL A 309 -10.94 4.58 6.50
C VAL A 309 -10.24 4.72 5.15
N ASP A 310 -9.44 3.73 4.75
CA ASP A 310 -8.76 3.72 3.45
C ASP A 310 -9.77 3.76 2.29
N CYS A 311 -10.79 2.89 2.30
CA CYS A 311 -11.85 2.87 1.29
C CYS A 311 -12.65 4.18 1.25
N LYS A 312 -13.04 4.70 2.41
CA LYS A 312 -13.85 5.91 2.52
C LYS A 312 -13.07 7.17 2.13
N ALA A 313 -11.78 7.25 2.46
CA ALA A 313 -10.92 8.34 2.05
C ALA A 313 -10.82 8.43 0.52
N MET A 314 -10.68 7.30 -0.19
CA MET A 314 -10.68 7.28 -1.66
C MET A 314 -11.98 7.85 -2.24
N TRP A 315 -13.12 7.44 -1.69
CA TRP A 315 -14.43 7.95 -2.11
C TRP A 315 -14.58 9.45 -1.89
N GLU A 316 -14.24 9.96 -0.71
CA GLU A 316 -14.34 11.40 -0.42
C GLU A 316 -13.34 12.23 -1.25
N ILE A 317 -12.13 11.74 -1.47
CA ILE A 317 -11.14 12.39 -2.36
C ILE A 317 -11.70 12.48 -3.79
N LEU A 318 -12.18 11.37 -4.36
CA LEU A 318 -12.69 11.39 -5.74
C LEU A 318 -13.90 12.32 -5.88
N ARG A 319 -14.82 12.32 -4.91
CA ARG A 319 -15.95 13.26 -4.88
C ARG A 319 -15.49 14.71 -4.82
N PHE A 320 -14.52 15.03 -3.98
CA PHE A 320 -13.93 16.37 -3.91
C PHE A 320 -13.31 16.78 -5.24
N VAL A 321 -12.51 15.91 -5.87
CA VAL A 321 -11.87 16.19 -7.16
C VAL A 321 -12.91 16.45 -8.24
N ARG A 322 -13.99 15.66 -8.32
CA ARG A 322 -15.09 15.86 -9.28
C ARG A 322 -15.84 17.18 -9.11
N VAL A 323 -15.93 17.71 -7.89
CA VAL A 323 -16.62 18.98 -7.62
C VAL A 323 -15.76 20.18 -7.98
N VAL A 324 -14.44 20.08 -7.78
CA VAL A 324 -13.52 21.21 -7.91
C VAL A 324 -12.86 21.30 -9.28
N HIS A 325 -12.69 20.19 -9.99
CA HIS A 325 -11.90 20.10 -11.22
C HIS A 325 -12.71 19.63 -12.42
#